data_AF-A0A843CQA7-F1
#
_entry.id   AF-A0A843CQA7-F1
#
_cell.length_a   1.000
_cell.length_b   1.000
_cell.length_c   1.000
_cell.angle_alpha   90.00
_cell.angle_beta   90.00
_cell.angle_gamma   90.00
#
_symmetry.space_group_name_H-M   'P 1'
#
loop_
_entity.id
_entity.type
_entity.pdbx_description
1 polymer ?
#
loop_
_entity_poly.entity_id
_entity_poly.type
_entity_poly.pdbx_seq_one_letter_code
_entity_poly.pdbx_strand_id
1 'polypeptide(L)' 'MAFSIRLTDDEEKLARSYAALLGISMGEAFKRALFEKIEDEYDLVVSEAAYKRYLDDPKTYTHDEVLKMFGDDE' A
#
# COMPACT_ATOMS: atom_id res chain seq x y z
N MET A 1 -24.01 -1.90 0.26
CA MET A 1 -23.98 -2.35 -1.14
C MET A 1 -23.29 -3.71 -1.16
N ALA A 2 -23.83 -4.69 -1.90
CA ALA A 2 -23.24 -6.03 -2.00
C ALA A 2 -22.94 -6.33 -3.46
N PHE A 3 -21.81 -6.99 -3.72
CA PHE A 3 -21.40 -7.47 -5.03
C PHE A 3 -21.06 -8.96 -4.92
N SER A 4 -21.27 -9.70 -6.00
CA SER A 4 -21.01 -11.14 -6.06
C SER A 4 -19.91 -11.42 -7.06
N ILE A 5 -18.91 -12.18 -6.63
CA ILE A 5 -17.82 -12.67 -7.48
C ILE A 5 -18.09 -14.15 -7.73
N ARG A 6 -18.04 -14.58 -8.98
CA ARG A 6 -18.10 -16.00 -9.33
C ARG A 6 -16.70 -16.57 -9.20
N LEU A 7 -16.59 -17.65 -8.44
CA LEU A 7 -15.37 -18.41 -8.24
C LEU A 7 -15.60 -19.84 -8.72
N THR A 8 -14.53 -20.47 -9.18
CA THR A 8 -14.44 -21.93 -9.29
C THR A 8 -14.30 -22.56 -7.91
N ASP A 9 -14.55 -23.85 -7.80
CA ASP A 9 -14.43 -24.58 -6.53
C ASP A 9 -13.02 -24.49 -5.93
N ASP A 10 -11.99 -24.45 -6.77
CA ASP A 10 -10.59 -24.37 -6.32
C ASP A 10 -10.21 -22.95 -5.86
N GLU A 11 -10.66 -21.91 -6.58
CA GLU A 11 -10.48 -20.52 -6.15
C GLU A 11 -11.19 -20.25 -4.83
N GLU A 12 -12.40 -20.79 -4.65
CA GLU A 12 -13.14 -20.67 -3.40
C GLU A 12 -12.41 -21.35 -2.24
N LYS A 13 -11.93 -22.58 -2.44
CA LYS A 13 -11.13 -23.30 -1.42
C LYS A 13 -9.88 -22.53 -1.02
N LEU A 14 -9.17 -21.97 -2.00
CA LEU A 14 -7.97 -21.18 -1.76
C LEU A 14 -8.29 -19.89 -0.99
N ALA A 15 -9.30 -19.14 -1.40
CA ALA A 15 -9.71 -17.92 -0.73
C ALA A 15 -10.19 -18.19 0.71
N ARG A 16 -10.92 -19.30 0.92
CA ARG A 16 -11.35 -19.74 2.26
C ARG A 16 -10.18 -20.10 3.16
N SER A 17 -9.21 -20.87 2.66
CA SER A 17 -8.06 -21.29 3.47
C SER A 17 -7.17 -20.11 3.85
N TYR A 18 -6.97 -19.16 2.92
CA TYR A 18 -6.24 -17.92 3.19
C TYR A 18 -6.94 -17.05 4.25
N ALA A 19 -8.25 -16.84 4.11
CA ALA A 19 -9.02 -16.07 5.09
C ALA A 19 -9.02 -16.74 6.48
N ALA A 20 -9.13 -18.08 6.52
CA ALA A 20 -9.06 -18.85 7.75
C ALA A 20 -7.70 -18.77 8.44
N LEU A 21 -6.60 -18.81 7.68
CA LEU A 21 -5.23 -18.64 8.20
C LEU A 21 -5.06 -17.29 8.91
N LEU A 22 -5.68 -16.25 8.38
CA LEU A 22 -5.64 -14.89 8.93
C LEU A 22 -6.71 -14.64 10.01
N GLY A 23 -7.59 -15.60 10.27
CA GLY A 23 -8.69 -15.44 11.23
C GLY A 23 -9.74 -14.40 10.82
N ILE A 24 -9.90 -14.14 9.54
CA ILE A 24 -10.83 -13.14 8.99
C ILE A 24 -11.87 -13.76 8.05
N SER A 25 -12.92 -13.01 7.72
CA SER A 25 -13.89 -13.44 6.71
C SER A 25 -13.32 -13.34 5.29
N MET A 26 -13.84 -14.15 4.35
CA MET A 26 -13.47 -14.03 2.93
C MET A 26 -13.72 -12.62 2.39
N GLY A 27 -14.85 -12.00 2.74
CA GLY A 27 -15.17 -10.64 2.28
C GLY A 27 -14.15 -9.61 2.77
N GLU A 28 -13.63 -9.78 3.99
CA GLU A 28 -12.57 -8.93 4.51
C GLU A 28 -11.23 -9.20 3.83
N ALA A 29 -10.88 -10.47 3.56
CA ALA A 29 -9.67 -10.81 2.80
C ALA A 29 -9.70 -10.19 1.40
N PHE A 30 -10.82 -10.29 0.67
CA PHE A 30 -10.98 -9.64 -0.64
C PHE A 30 -10.90 -8.12 -0.56
N LYS A 31 -11.53 -7.51 0.46
CA LYS A 31 -11.48 -6.07 0.64
C LYS A 31 -10.05 -5.59 0.85
N ARG A 32 -9.30 -6.24 1.74
CA ARG A 32 -7.89 -5.90 2.00
C ARG A 32 -7.04 -6.04 0.75
N ALA A 33 -7.12 -7.18 0.07
CA ALA A 33 -6.37 -7.39 -1.17
C ALA A 33 -6.67 -6.34 -2.26
N LEU A 34 -7.93 -5.91 -2.38
CA LEU A 34 -8.30 -4.85 -3.31
C LEU A 34 -7.69 -3.49 -2.92
N PHE A 35 -7.81 -3.09 -1.66
CA PHE A 35 -7.30 -1.79 -1.22
C PHE A 35 -5.78 -1.74 -1.18
N GLU A 36 -5.12 -2.84 -0.81
CA GLU A 36 -3.67 -2.99 -0.90
C GLU A 36 -3.19 -2.79 -2.34
N LYS A 37 -3.89 -3.39 -3.32
CA LYS A 37 -3.55 -3.19 -4.73
C LYS A 37 -3.76 -1.75 -5.20
N ILE A 38 -4.81 -1.09 -4.74
CA ILE A 38 -5.07 0.33 -5.04
C ILE A 38 -3.98 1.22 -4.42
N GLU A 39 -3.57 0.93 -3.18
CA GLU A 39 -2.51 1.64 -2.46
C GLU A 39 -1.17 1.50 -3.19
N ASP A 40 -0.77 0.29 -3.58
CA ASP A 40 0.45 0.05 -4.37
C ASP A 40 0.50 0.89 -5.66
N GLU A 41 -0.62 0.95 -6.39
CA GLU A 41 -0.71 1.72 -7.64
C GLU A 41 -0.67 3.23 -7.37
N TYR A 42 -1.31 3.69 -6.29
CA TYR A 42 -1.28 5.08 -5.89
C TYR A 42 0.13 5.50 -5.45
N ASP A 43 0.77 4.71 -4.61
CA ASP A 43 2.13 4.94 -4.11
C ASP A 43 3.13 4.99 -5.26
N LEU A 44 3.00 4.13 -6.26
CA LEU A 44 3.82 4.17 -7.48
C LEU A 44 3.70 5.54 -8.16
N VAL A 45 2.49 6.00 -8.43
CA VAL A 45 2.25 7.30 -9.09
C VAL A 45 2.81 8.47 -8.27
N VAL A 46 2.60 8.47 -6.95
CA VAL A 46 3.13 9.50 -6.06
C VAL A 46 4.65 9.49 -6.06
N SER A 47 5.27 8.30 -6.01
CA SER A 47 6.71 8.14 -6.02
C SER A 47 7.35 8.65 -7.32
N GLU A 48 6.76 8.35 -8.48
CA GLU A 48 7.23 8.85 -9.77
C GLU A 48 7.15 10.38 -9.84
N ALA A 49 6.06 10.96 -9.34
CA ALA A 49 5.90 12.40 -9.29
C ALA A 49 6.89 13.07 -8.33
N ALA A 50 7.16 12.46 -7.17
CA ALA A 50 8.16 12.93 -6.23
C ALA A 50 9.58 12.85 -6.83
N TYR A 51 9.91 11.73 -7.48
CA TYR A 51 11.19 11.53 -8.13
C TYR A 51 11.42 12.54 -9.26
N LYS A 52 10.40 12.81 -10.09
CA LYS A 52 10.49 13.83 -11.13
C LYS A 52 10.79 15.22 -10.55
N ARG A 53 10.09 15.62 -9.47
CA ARG A 53 10.34 16.90 -8.79
C ARG A 53 11.76 17.00 -8.24
N TYR A 54 12.29 15.90 -7.71
CA TYR A 54 13.68 15.83 -7.27
C TYR A 54 14.66 15.97 -8.44
N LEU A 55 14.39 15.35 -9.59
CA LEU A 55 15.25 15.53 -10.77
C LEU A 55 15.25 16.99 -11.29
N ASP A 56 14.12 17.69 -11.15
CA ASP A 56 14.00 19.11 -11.52
C ASP A 56 14.75 20.04 -10.53
N ASP A 57 14.80 19.68 -9.23
CA ASP A 57 15.57 20.38 -8.18
C ASP A 57 16.22 19.36 -7.21
N PRO A 58 17.44 18.86 -7.52
CA PRO A 58 18.06 17.74 -6.81
C PRO A 58 18.73 18.15 -5.49
N LYS A 59 18.03 18.96 -4.70
CA LYS A 59 18.51 19.37 -3.39
C LYS A 59 18.40 18.22 -2.40
N THR A 60 19.52 17.88 -1.76
CA THR A 60 19.59 16.90 -0.69
C THR A 60 20.07 17.57 0.60
N TYR A 61 19.76 16.93 1.72
CA TYR A 61 20.20 17.35 3.03
C TYR A 61 20.84 16.18 3.74
N THR A 62 21.89 16.46 4.48
CA THR A 62 22.48 15.52 5.46
C THR A 62 21.52 15.31 6.62
N HIS A 63 21.72 14.22 7.36
CA HIS A 63 20.91 13.93 8.54
C HIS A 63 20.95 15.09 9.58
N ASP A 64 22.13 15.65 9.84
CA ASP A 64 22.33 16.78 10.75
C ASP A 64 21.57 18.05 10.30
N GLU A 65 21.53 18.32 8.99
CA GLU A 65 20.78 19.45 8.45
C GLU A 65 19.27 19.26 8.62
N VAL A 66 18.77 18.03 8.44
CA VAL A 66 17.35 17.71 8.63
C VAL A 66 16.94 17.86 10.10
N LEU A 67 17.74 17.36 11.05
CA LEU A 67 17.48 17.52 12.49
C LEU A 67 17.34 19.00 12.89
N LYS A 68 18.26 19.84 12.41
CA LYS A 68 18.21 21.30 12.62
C LYS A 68 17.00 21.97 11.97
N MET A 69 16.50 21.46 10.83
CA MET A 69 15.32 22.01 10.15
C MET A 69 14.01 21.75 10.90
N PHE A 70 13.90 20.61 11.59
CA PHE A 70 12.68 20.18 12.27
C PHE A 70 12.70 20.40 13.79
N GLY A 71 13.77 20.95 14.34
CA GLY A 71 13.83 21.43 15.73
C GLY A 71 14.14 20.35 16.77
N ASP A 72 14.70 19.21 16.35
CA ASP A 72 15.30 18.23 17.26
C ASP A 72 16.73 18.66 17.59
N ASP A 73 16.86 19.82 18.24
CA ASP A 73 18.12 20.30 18.84
C ASP A 73 18.18 19.83 20.30
N GLU A 74 18.66 18.60 20.54
CA GLU A 74 19.39 18.27 21.79
C GLU A 74 20.90 18.44 21.58
#